data_AF-A0A7X2TRY1-F1
#
_entry.id   AF-A0A7X2TRY1-F1
#
_cell.length_a   1.000
_cell.length_b   1.000
_cell.length_c   1.000
_cell.angle_alpha   90.00
_cell.angle_beta   90.00
_cell.angle_gamma   90.00
#
_symmetry.space_group_name_H-M   'P 1'
#
loop_
_entity.id
_entity.type
_entity.pdbx_description
1 polymer ?
#
loop_
_entity_poly.entity_id
_entity_poly.type
_entity_poly.pdbx_seq_one_letter_code
_entity_poly.pdbx_strand_id
1 'polypeptide(L)' 'MKQQLIRNLSLTAVLIFAGAAGAATTGRSSTDAEIAAKAAHEVRMYSRYTIWDNISIGVRDGIVELSGQVSQP' A
#
# COMPACT_ATOMS: atom_id res chain seq x y z
N MET A 1 2.23 55.81 -21.93
CA MET A 1 2.76 54.81 -20.98
C MET A 1 1.94 53.51 -21.01
N LYS A 2 1.88 52.78 -22.15
CA LYS A 2 1.08 51.54 -22.28
C LYS A 2 1.75 50.41 -23.08
N GLN A 3 3.00 50.61 -23.52
CA GLN A 3 3.74 49.66 -24.37
C GLN A 3 4.79 48.83 -23.59
N GLN A 4 4.99 49.13 -22.30
CA GLN A 4 6.02 48.47 -21.49
C GLN A 4 5.51 47.26 -20.70
N LEU A 5 4.18 47.09 -20.56
CA LEU A 5 3.61 45.96 -19.82
C LEU A 5 3.55 44.66 -20.63
N ILE A 6 3.61 44.75 -21.97
CA ILE A 6 3.42 43.59 -22.86
C ILE A 6 4.76 42.89 -23.17
N ARG A 7 5.89 43.60 -23.05
CA ARG A 7 7.22 43.09 -23.40
C ARG A 7 7.82 42.14 -22.37
N ASN A 8 7.32 42.14 -21.13
CA ASN A 8 7.88 41.33 -20.05
C ASN A 8 7.10 40.01 -19.82
N LEU A 9 6.07 39.72 -20.62
CA LEU A 9 5.23 38.54 -20.45
C LEU A 9 5.70 37.32 -21.27
N SER A 10 6.77 37.46 -22.05
CA SER A 10 7.14 36.46 -23.07
C SER A 10 8.23 35.45 -22.67
N LEU A 11 8.77 35.49 -21.45
CA LEU A 11 10.04 34.79 -21.14
C LEU A 11 9.99 33.74 -20.02
N THR A 12 8.82 33.21 -19.64
CA THR A 12 8.73 32.23 -18.55
C THR A 12 7.71 31.13 -18.85
N ALA A 13 7.92 30.38 -19.93
CA ALA A 13 7.00 29.32 -20.35
C ALA A 13 7.71 27.98 -20.65
N VAL A 14 8.79 27.63 -19.93
CA VAL A 14 9.51 26.35 -20.15
C VAL A 14 9.90 25.68 -18.83
N LEU A 15 8.99 25.50 -17.88
CA LEU A 15 9.30 24.74 -16.65
C LEU A 15 8.20 23.82 -16.12
N ILE A 16 7.12 23.55 -16.86
CA ILE A 16 5.98 22.78 -16.33
C ILE A 16 5.75 21.46 -17.08
N PHE A 17 6.81 20.69 -17.32
CA PHE A 17 6.69 19.29 -17.76
C PHE A 17 7.52 18.33 -16.89
N ALA A 18 7.79 18.69 -15.64
CA ALA A 18 8.34 17.77 -14.64
C ALA A 18 7.26 17.49 -13.60
N GLY A 19 6.47 16.44 -13.80
CA GLY A 19 5.52 16.03 -12.77
C GLY A 19 4.38 15.18 -13.28
N ALA A 20 4.63 13.88 -13.40
CA ALA A 20 3.77 12.82 -12.87
C ALA A 20 4.25 11.48 -13.44
N ALA A 21 5.28 10.90 -12.84
CA ALA A 21 5.36 9.45 -12.81
C ALA A 21 4.21 8.99 -11.90
N GLY A 22 3.00 8.91 -12.46
CA GLY A 22 1.88 8.30 -11.78
C GLY A 22 2.25 6.85 -11.53
N ALA A 23 2.62 6.52 -10.31
CA ALA A 23 2.59 5.13 -9.86
C ALA A 23 1.12 4.72 -9.94
N ALA A 24 0.74 4.10 -11.06
CA ALA A 24 -0.56 3.51 -11.21
C ALA A 24 -0.64 2.38 -10.17
N THR A 25 -1.16 2.70 -8.99
CA THR A 25 -1.68 1.68 -8.09
C THR A 25 -2.98 1.21 -8.70
N THR A 26 -2.89 0.52 -9.84
CA THR A 26 -3.94 -0.42 -10.21
C THR A 26 -3.89 -1.46 -9.10
N GLY A 27 -4.68 -1.20 -8.05
CA GLY A 27 -4.78 -2.07 -6.90
C GLY A 27 -5.30 -3.41 -7.40
N ARG A 28 -4.37 -4.28 -7.77
CA ARG A 28 -4.68 -5.67 -8.11
C ARG A 28 -5.40 -6.22 -6.89
N SER A 29 -6.65 -6.64 -7.10
CA SER A 29 -7.39 -7.31 -6.05
C SER A 29 -6.59 -8.56 -5.65
N SER A 30 -6.19 -8.62 -4.38
CA SER A 30 -5.40 -9.74 -3.87
C SER A 30 -6.26 -11.00 -3.87
N THR A 31 -5.68 -12.12 -4.28
CA THR A 31 -6.38 -13.40 -4.18
C THR A 31 -6.42 -13.87 -2.73
N ASP A 32 -7.37 -14.72 -2.38
CA ASP A 32 -7.45 -15.32 -1.03
C ASP A 32 -6.14 -15.99 -0.62
N ALA A 33 -5.43 -16.60 -1.56
CA ALA A 33 -4.12 -17.20 -1.33
C ALA A 33 -3.04 -16.15 -0.98
N GLU A 34 -3.04 -14.99 -1.65
CA GLU A 34 -2.11 -13.90 -1.33
C GLU A 34 -2.41 -13.29 0.03
N ILE A 35 -3.70 -13.14 0.36
CA ILE A 35 -4.16 -12.66 1.66
C ILE A 35 -3.74 -13.65 2.74
N ALA A 36 -3.92 -14.96 2.52
CA ALA A 36 -3.51 -16.01 3.46
C ALA A 36 -1.99 -16.00 3.69
N ALA A 37 -1.20 -15.89 2.62
CA ALA A 37 0.25 -15.81 2.72
C ALA A 37 0.71 -14.57 3.50
N LYS A 38 0.10 -13.42 3.25
CA LYS A 38 0.39 -12.18 3.99
C LYS A 38 -0.01 -12.32 5.46
N ALA A 39 -1.22 -12.78 5.76
CA ALA A 39 -1.68 -12.98 7.14
C ALA A 39 -0.74 -13.92 7.90
N ALA A 40 -0.34 -15.03 7.29
CA ALA A 40 0.61 -15.97 7.89
C ALA A 40 2.01 -15.37 8.11
N HIS A 41 2.43 -14.44 7.26
CA HIS A 41 3.67 -13.71 7.47
C HIS A 41 3.56 -12.76 8.67
N GLU A 42 2.52 -11.94 8.72
CA GLU A 42 2.28 -10.96 9.80
C GLU A 42 2.15 -11.64 11.17
N VAL A 43 1.41 -12.75 11.25
CA VAL A 43 1.26 -13.53 12.48
C VAL A 43 2.62 -14.01 13.00
N ARG A 44 3.50 -14.47 12.11
CA ARG A 44 4.85 -14.93 12.49
C ARG A 44 5.82 -13.80 12.80
N MET A 45 5.59 -12.60 12.25
CA MET A 45 6.39 -11.41 12.54
C MET A 45 5.97 -10.72 13.84
N TYR A 46 4.83 -11.11 14.42
CA TYR A 46 4.40 -10.59 15.70
C TYR A 46 5.46 -10.90 16.77
N SER A 47 5.89 -9.86 17.49
CA SER A 47 7.03 -9.95 18.41
C SER A 47 6.84 -10.94 19.55
N ARG A 48 5.58 -11.27 19.87
CA ARG A 48 5.25 -12.26 20.89
C ARG A 48 4.81 -13.60 20.31
N TYR A 49 4.95 -13.80 19.01
CA TYR A 49 4.76 -15.12 18.41
C TYR A 49 5.82 -16.07 18.95
N THR A 50 5.39 -17.24 19.40
CA THR A 50 6.26 -18.28 19.95
C THR A 50 6.03 -19.61 19.26
N ILE A 51 6.95 -20.54 19.48
CA ILE A 51 6.83 -21.92 18.98
C ILE A 51 5.64 -22.69 19.58
N TRP A 52 5.02 -22.16 20.63
CA TRP A 52 3.88 -22.77 21.31
C TRP A 52 2.53 -22.28 20.75
N ASP A 53 2.55 -21.24 19.91
CA ASP A 53 1.35 -20.76 19.26
C ASP A 53 0.95 -21.71 18.13
N ASN A 54 -0.30 -22.14 18.13
CA ASN A 54 -0.86 -23.02 17.12
C ASN A 54 -2.08 -22.34 16.51
N ILE A 55 -1.83 -21.56 15.45
CA ILE A 55 -2.82 -20.69 14.80
C ILE A 55 -3.12 -21.24 13.41
N SER A 56 -4.40 -21.51 13.15
CA SER A 56 -4.94 -21.82 11.83
C SER A 56 -5.46 -20.55 11.17
N ILE A 57 -5.12 -20.38 9.89
CA ILE A 57 -5.47 -19.19 9.09
C ILE A 57 -6.26 -19.67 7.88
N GLY A 58 -7.52 -19.24 7.79
CA GLY A 58 -8.39 -19.44 6.63
C GLY A 58 -8.68 -18.10 5.95
N VAL A 59 -8.82 -18.13 4.62
CA VAL A 59 -9.31 -16.98 3.87
C VAL A 59 -10.39 -17.43 2.91
N ARG A 60 -11.51 -16.72 2.90
CA ARG A 60 -12.61 -16.93 1.96
C ARG A 60 -13.26 -15.60 1.61
N ASP A 61 -13.38 -15.31 0.32
CA ASP A 61 -14.00 -14.08 -0.19
C ASP A 61 -13.36 -12.81 0.41
N GLY A 62 -12.03 -12.84 0.58
CA GLY A 62 -11.26 -11.78 1.23
C GLY A 62 -11.42 -11.66 2.75
N ILE A 63 -12.27 -12.48 3.39
CA ILE A 63 -12.43 -12.53 4.84
C ILE A 63 -11.39 -13.46 5.44
N VAL A 64 -10.61 -12.95 6.39
CA VAL A 64 -9.61 -13.72 7.13
C VAL A 64 -10.24 -14.27 8.41
N GLU A 65 -10.19 -15.58 8.58
CA GLU A 65 -10.59 -16.28 9.80
C GLU A 65 -9.34 -16.83 10.50
N LEU A 66 -9.20 -16.49 11.77
CA LEU A 66 -8.08 -16.90 12.63
C LEU A 66 -8.64 -17.70 13.79
N SER A 67 -8.10 -18.89 14.02
CA SER A 67 -8.49 -19.76 15.13
C SER A 67 -7.28 -20.48 15.70
N GLY A 68 -7.37 -20.97 16.93
CA GLY A 68 -6.33 -21.77 17.55
C GLY A 68 -5.95 -21.33 18.95
N GLN A 69 -4.72 -21.66 19.34
CA GLN A 69 -4.18 -21.47 20.69
C GLN A 69 -3.04 -20.48 20.66
N VAL A 70 -3.06 -19.56 21.62
CA VAL A 70 -2.03 -18.53 21.82
C VAL A 70 -1.44 -18.63 23.22
N SER A 71 -0.17 -18.34 23.32
CA SER A 71 0.62 -18.33 24.56
C SER A 71 0.52 -17.00 25.31
N GLN A 72 -0.01 -15.96 24.69
CA GLN A 72 -0.16 -14.61 25.25
C GLN A 72 -1.64 -14.20 25.27
N PRO A 73 -2.11 -13.51 26.34
CA PRO A 73 -3.46 -12.98 26.43
C PRO A 73 -3.67 -11.74 25.55
#